data_AF-A0A0U2PHX9-F1
#
_entry.id   AF-A0A0U2PHX9-F1
#
_cell.length_a   1.000
_cell.length_b   1.000
_cell.length_c   1.000
_cell.angle_alpha   90.00
_cell.angle_beta   90.00
_cell.angle_gamma   90.00
#
_symmetry.space_group_name_H-M   'P 1'
#
loop_
_entity.id
_entity.type
_entity.pdbx_description
1 polymer ?
#
loop_
_entity_poly.entity_id
_entity_poly.type
_entity_poly.pdbx_seq_one_letter_code
_entity_poly.pdbx_strand_id
1 'polypeptide(L)'
;MFASLGMASFSANAIMITQEFGDFDAGITGSFTVDIDDSVLNQGDGLVYFNEDNLVSFEFLGWPFYEFFLFEVGIDTDNVFGGIEFLTFDINDLFFDEVWAFSLIIDEYAPEFNFLDIFNEETAEPIYFNSGEAIAFGDATYVPEPSTVALFGLALMALGLRRRMVK
;
A
#
# COMPACT_ATOMS: atom_id res chain seq x y z
N MET A 1 -12.51 7.56 40.90
CA MET A 1 -12.35 6.73 39.68
C MET A 1 -11.47 7.54 38.73
N PHE A 2 -10.17 7.23 38.67
CA PHE A 2 -9.23 7.96 37.82
C PHE A 2 -9.24 7.29 36.45
N ALA A 3 -9.67 8.02 35.42
CA ALA A 3 -9.51 7.58 34.04
C ALA A 3 -8.02 7.69 33.68
N SER A 4 -7.37 6.53 33.54
CA SER A 4 -6.08 6.44 32.86
C SER A 4 -6.33 6.73 31.38
N LEU A 5 -5.81 7.85 30.90
CA LEU A 5 -5.58 8.05 29.47
C LEU A 5 -4.41 7.15 29.11
N GLY A 6 -4.70 5.98 28.53
CA GLY A 6 -3.67 5.18 27.89
C GLY A 6 -2.99 6.04 26.84
N MET A 7 -1.70 6.33 27.02
CA MET A 7 -0.91 6.94 25.97
C MET A 7 -0.72 5.88 24.89
N ALA A 8 -1.55 5.93 23.86
CA ALA A 8 -1.20 5.35 22.58
C ALA A 8 -0.04 6.19 22.03
N SER A 9 1.14 5.58 21.95
CA SER A 9 2.30 6.15 21.25
C SER A 9 2.06 5.95 19.76
N PHE A 10 1.56 6.98 19.09
CA PHE A 10 1.57 7.04 17.63
C PHE A 10 2.92 7.65 17.23
N SER A 11 3.74 6.87 16.52
CA SER A 11 5.00 7.36 15.95
C SER A 11 4.67 8.31 14.80
N ALA A 12 4.88 9.61 14.98
CA ALA A 12 4.47 10.64 14.03
C ALA A 12 5.42 10.77 12.81
N ASN A 13 5.89 9.66 12.24
CA ASN A 13 6.92 9.65 11.18
C ASN A 13 6.61 8.59 10.11
N ALA A 14 5.38 8.50 9.61
CA ALA A 14 5.09 7.58 8.54
C ALA A 14 4.07 8.15 7.55
N ILE A 15 4.25 7.79 6.28
CA ILE A 15 3.36 8.12 5.17
C ILE A 15 2.67 6.86 4.66
N MET A 16 1.35 6.94 4.57
CA MET A 16 0.54 5.91 3.96
C MET A 16 0.36 6.24 2.49
N ILE A 17 0.77 5.30 1.63
CA ILE A 17 0.57 5.39 0.18
C ILE A 17 -0.40 4.28 -0.22
N THR A 18 -1.55 4.66 -0.75
CA THR A 18 -2.49 3.73 -1.40
C THR A 18 -2.41 3.92 -2.90
N GLN A 19 -2.17 2.85 -3.65
CA GLN A 19 -2.06 2.91 -5.10
C GLN A 19 -2.80 1.77 -5.78
N GLU A 20 -3.45 2.11 -6.89
CA GLU A 20 -4.06 1.14 -7.79
C GLU A 20 -3.02 0.52 -8.73
N PHE A 21 -3.26 -0.71 -9.17
CA PHE A 21 -2.41 -1.41 -10.12
C PHE A 21 -3.22 -2.41 -10.95
N GLY A 22 -2.65 -2.85 -12.06
CA GLY A 22 -3.11 -4.03 -12.78
C GLY A 22 -3.13 -3.86 -14.28
N ASP A 23 -3.92 -4.70 -14.94
CA ASP A 23 -4.22 -4.59 -16.37
C ASP A 23 -5.51 -3.78 -16.58
N PHE A 24 -5.33 -2.53 -16.99
CA PHE A 24 -6.45 -1.62 -17.21
C PHE A 24 -7.23 -1.91 -18.50
N ASP A 25 -6.63 -2.57 -19.48
CA ASP A 25 -7.30 -2.94 -20.73
C ASP A 25 -8.22 -4.15 -20.53
N ALA A 26 -7.83 -5.08 -19.64
CA ALA A 26 -8.61 -6.26 -19.26
C ALA A 26 -9.56 -6.01 -18.08
N GLY A 27 -9.42 -4.88 -17.37
CA GLY A 27 -10.16 -4.59 -16.14
C GLY A 27 -9.78 -5.50 -14.97
N ILE A 28 -8.55 -6.02 -14.99
CA ILE A 28 -7.98 -6.82 -13.90
C ILE A 28 -7.16 -5.88 -13.03
N THR A 29 -7.78 -5.35 -11.98
CA THR A 29 -7.18 -4.31 -11.15
C THR A 29 -7.15 -4.72 -9.68
N GLY A 30 -6.27 -4.07 -8.94
CA GLY A 30 -6.20 -4.14 -7.49
C GLY A 30 -5.76 -2.82 -6.88
N SER A 31 -5.72 -2.80 -5.56
CA SER A 31 -5.19 -1.70 -4.78
C SER A 31 -4.39 -2.24 -3.60
N PHE A 32 -3.33 -1.53 -3.24
CA PHE A 32 -2.58 -1.84 -2.03
C PHE A 32 -2.26 -0.56 -1.28
N THR A 33 -2.06 -0.71 0.02
CA THR A 33 -1.62 0.38 0.89
C THR A 33 -0.38 -0.06 1.63
N VAL A 34 0.67 0.74 1.57
CA VAL A 34 1.89 0.56 2.34
C VAL A 34 2.10 1.69 3.33
N ASP A 35 2.68 1.33 4.47
CA ASP A 35 3.14 2.23 5.52
C ASP A 35 4.66 2.41 5.41
N ILE A 36 5.10 3.62 5.09
CA ILE A 36 6.50 3.95 4.86
C ILE A 36 6.99 4.87 5.97
N ASP A 37 8.05 4.46 6.67
CA ASP A 37 8.70 5.29 7.68
C ASP A 37 9.30 6.55 7.03
N ASP A 38 8.78 7.72 7.39
CA ASP A 38 9.24 9.02 6.90
C ASP A 38 10.74 9.25 7.18
N SER A 39 11.33 8.52 8.12
CA SER A 39 12.77 8.60 8.39
C SER A 39 13.61 8.27 7.17
N VAL A 40 13.12 7.46 6.24
CA VAL A 40 13.82 7.06 5.00
C VAL A 40 13.67 8.09 3.87
N LEU A 41 12.82 9.11 4.04
CA LEU A 41 12.51 10.07 2.99
C LEU A 41 13.53 11.20 2.90
N ASN A 42 13.76 11.70 1.69
CA ASN A 42 14.69 12.79 1.35
C ASN A 42 16.13 12.55 1.83
N GLN A 43 16.57 11.29 1.88
CA GLN A 43 17.94 10.94 2.22
C GLN A 43 18.91 11.03 1.03
N GLY A 44 18.42 11.20 -0.21
CA GLY A 44 19.24 11.16 -1.41
C GLY A 44 19.57 9.74 -1.89
N ASP A 45 18.86 8.74 -1.39
CA ASP A 45 19.08 7.32 -1.68
C ASP A 45 18.40 6.86 -2.99
N GLY A 46 17.53 7.70 -3.57
CA GLY A 46 16.74 7.37 -4.75
C GLY A 46 15.71 6.28 -4.46
N LEU A 47 15.65 5.26 -5.31
CA LEU A 47 14.70 4.14 -5.22
C LEU A 47 15.05 3.20 -4.05
N VAL A 48 14.14 3.12 -3.07
CA VAL A 48 14.26 2.24 -1.90
C VAL A 48 13.13 1.22 -1.90
N TYR A 49 13.47 -0.02 -1.55
CA TYR A 49 12.56 -1.16 -1.58
C TYR A 49 12.04 -1.54 -0.20
N PHE A 50 10.77 -1.90 -0.13
CA PHE A 50 10.04 -2.35 1.05
C PHE A 50 9.33 -3.67 0.74
N ASN A 51 9.08 -4.49 1.75
CA ASN A 51 8.50 -5.82 1.61
C ASN A 51 7.09 -5.90 2.24
N GLU A 52 6.57 -7.11 2.38
CA GLU A 52 5.26 -7.37 2.99
C GLU A 52 5.10 -6.87 4.43
N ASP A 53 6.20 -6.62 5.17
CA ASP A 53 6.13 -6.08 6.54
C ASP A 53 5.56 -4.65 6.57
N ASN A 54 5.65 -3.93 5.44
CA ASN A 54 5.12 -2.58 5.26
C ASN A 54 3.68 -2.57 4.71
N LEU A 55 3.11 -3.74 4.39
CA LEU A 55 1.79 -3.83 3.78
C LEU A 55 0.68 -3.67 4.82
N VAL A 56 -0.18 -2.67 4.62
CA VAL A 56 -1.34 -2.41 5.50
C VAL A 56 -2.61 -3.04 4.95
N SER A 57 -2.78 -2.99 3.62
CA SER A 57 -3.91 -3.61 2.95
C SER A 57 -3.53 -4.00 1.54
N PHE A 58 -4.09 -5.11 1.07
CA PHE A 58 -3.99 -5.52 -0.33
C PHE A 58 -5.33 -6.07 -0.78
N GLU A 59 -5.73 -5.68 -1.98
CA GLU A 59 -6.92 -6.15 -2.65
C GLU A 59 -6.61 -6.32 -4.13
N PHE A 60 -7.02 -7.44 -4.70
CA PHE A 60 -6.87 -7.69 -6.13
C PHE A 60 -8.11 -8.41 -6.65
N LEU A 61 -8.61 -8.01 -7.82
CA LEU A 61 -9.84 -8.57 -8.41
C LEU A 61 -11.08 -8.49 -7.49
N GLY A 62 -11.10 -7.57 -6.52
CA GLY A 62 -12.17 -7.44 -5.51
C GLY A 62 -11.98 -8.31 -4.26
N TRP A 63 -10.85 -9.00 -4.09
CA TRP A 63 -10.60 -9.94 -3.00
C TRP A 63 -9.45 -9.47 -2.12
N PRO A 64 -9.54 -9.62 -0.77
CA PRO A 64 -8.50 -9.12 0.13
C PRO A 64 -7.63 -10.20 0.81
N PHE A 65 -7.81 -11.48 0.49
CA PHE A 65 -7.18 -12.58 1.23
C PHE A 65 -6.27 -13.41 0.33
N TYR A 66 -4.96 -13.31 0.60
CA TYR A 66 -3.90 -13.97 -0.16
C TYR A 66 -2.84 -14.55 0.75
N GLU A 67 -2.16 -15.58 0.26
CA GLU A 67 -0.87 -16.02 0.76
C GLU A 67 0.22 -15.39 -0.11
N PHE A 68 1.19 -14.72 0.53
CA PHE A 68 2.30 -14.08 -0.15
C PHE A 68 3.54 -14.98 -0.12
N PHE A 69 4.19 -15.12 -1.27
CA PHE A 69 5.51 -15.76 -1.42
C PHE A 69 6.59 -14.74 -1.76
N LEU A 70 6.17 -13.66 -2.43
CA LEU A 70 6.97 -12.49 -2.72
C LEU A 70 6.04 -11.27 -2.69
N PHE A 71 6.53 -10.19 -2.07
CA PHE A 71 5.97 -8.86 -2.21
C PHE A 71 7.11 -7.86 -2.02
N GLU A 72 7.29 -6.99 -2.99
CA GLU A 72 8.25 -5.90 -2.92
C GLU A 72 7.70 -4.67 -3.63
N VAL A 73 7.85 -3.51 -3.00
CA VAL A 73 7.51 -2.21 -3.56
C VAL A 73 8.72 -1.29 -3.53
N GLY A 74 8.89 -0.47 -4.56
CA GLY A 74 9.94 0.54 -4.64
C GLY A 74 9.36 1.95 -4.68
N ILE A 75 9.91 2.85 -3.88
CA ILE A 75 9.60 4.28 -3.92
C ILE A 75 10.84 5.13 -4.15
N ASP A 76 10.72 6.19 -4.94
CA ASP A 76 11.72 7.25 -4.95
C ASP A 76 11.59 8.08 -3.67
N THR A 77 12.55 7.90 -2.76
CA THR A 77 12.59 8.61 -1.47
C THR A 77 12.78 10.11 -1.61
N ASP A 78 13.25 10.59 -2.76
CA ASP A 78 13.40 12.02 -3.06
C ASP A 78 12.13 12.59 -3.75
N ASN A 79 11.20 11.74 -4.18
CA ASN A 79 9.96 12.12 -4.84
C ASN A 79 8.77 11.21 -4.43
N VAL A 80 8.38 11.26 -3.15
CA VAL A 80 7.24 10.47 -2.64
C VAL A 80 5.92 10.78 -3.34
N PHE A 81 5.77 11.97 -3.93
CA PHE A 81 4.57 12.33 -4.70
C PHE A 81 4.47 11.63 -6.06
N GLY A 82 5.54 10.93 -6.50
CA GLY A 82 5.52 10.03 -7.64
C GLY A 82 4.74 8.73 -7.35
N GLY A 83 4.62 8.36 -6.09
CA GLY A 83 3.95 7.12 -5.67
C GLY A 83 4.93 5.96 -5.61
N ILE A 84 4.41 4.76 -5.75
CA ILE A 84 5.18 3.53 -5.95
C ILE A 84 5.62 3.49 -7.42
N GLU A 85 6.91 3.24 -7.63
CA GLU A 85 7.52 3.19 -8.98
C GLU A 85 7.89 1.75 -9.38
N PHE A 86 7.87 0.83 -8.42
CA PHE A 86 8.09 -0.59 -8.62
C PHE A 86 7.17 -1.44 -7.74
N LEU A 87 6.57 -2.48 -8.30
CA LEU A 87 5.81 -3.48 -7.57
C LEU A 87 6.12 -4.85 -8.17
N THR A 88 6.42 -5.82 -7.32
CA THR A 88 6.36 -7.22 -7.71
C THR A 88 5.71 -8.04 -6.60
N PHE A 89 4.95 -9.05 -7.00
CA PHE A 89 4.43 -10.02 -6.06
C PHE A 89 4.26 -11.39 -6.72
N ASP A 90 4.33 -12.41 -5.88
CA ASP A 90 3.88 -13.77 -6.17
C ASP A 90 2.94 -14.19 -5.04
N ILE A 91 1.67 -14.44 -5.38
CA ILE A 91 0.61 -14.70 -4.40
C ILE A 91 -0.32 -15.82 -4.85
N ASN A 92 -0.92 -16.51 -3.88
CA ASN A 92 -2.06 -17.40 -4.10
C ASN A 92 -3.30 -16.82 -3.43
N ASP A 93 -4.47 -16.96 -4.07
CA ASP A 93 -5.72 -16.72 -3.33
C ASP A 93 -5.95 -17.79 -2.26
N LEU A 94 -6.76 -17.43 -1.25
CA LEU A 94 -7.10 -18.32 -0.13
C LEU A 94 -8.59 -18.68 -0.08
N PHE A 95 -9.36 -18.39 -1.14
CA PHE A 95 -10.81 -18.39 -1.04
C PHE A 95 -11.53 -19.26 -2.06
N PHE A 96 -10.96 -19.48 -3.24
CA PHE A 96 -11.65 -20.23 -4.28
C PHE A 96 -11.52 -21.73 -4.03
N ASP A 97 -12.51 -22.50 -4.52
CA ASP A 97 -12.44 -23.98 -4.51
C ASP A 97 -11.24 -24.49 -5.34
N GLU A 98 -10.78 -23.66 -6.26
CA GLU A 98 -9.62 -23.86 -7.11
C GLU A 98 -8.66 -22.69 -6.87
N VAL A 99 -7.46 -22.96 -6.33
CA VAL A 99 -6.49 -21.92 -5.98
C VAL A 99 -5.89 -21.32 -7.24
N TRP A 100 -6.02 -20.00 -7.41
CA TRP A 100 -5.32 -19.25 -8.44
C TRP A 100 -4.05 -18.64 -7.86
N ALA A 101 -2.98 -18.75 -8.63
CA ALA A 101 -1.71 -18.13 -8.39
C ALA A 101 -1.54 -16.94 -9.34
N PHE A 102 -0.96 -15.87 -8.81
CA PHE A 102 -0.77 -14.61 -9.52
C PHE A 102 0.68 -14.16 -9.38
N SER A 103 1.30 -13.83 -10.51
CA SER A 103 2.65 -13.26 -10.56
C SER A 103 2.60 -11.94 -11.31
N LEU A 104 3.15 -10.88 -10.72
CA LEU A 104 3.13 -9.54 -11.30
C LEU A 104 4.47 -8.85 -11.14
N ILE A 105 4.84 -8.09 -12.18
CA ILE A 105 5.86 -7.05 -12.09
C ILE A 105 5.37 -5.78 -12.79
N ILE A 106 5.54 -4.65 -12.10
CA ILE A 106 5.39 -3.31 -12.64
C ILE A 106 6.67 -2.55 -12.29
N ASP A 107 7.35 -2.04 -13.30
CA ASP A 107 8.50 -1.14 -13.21
C ASP A 107 8.23 0.08 -14.11
N GLU A 108 8.04 1.26 -13.51
CA GLU A 108 7.79 2.48 -14.28
C GLU A 108 8.98 2.89 -15.17
N TYR A 109 10.19 2.44 -14.86
CA TYR A 109 11.39 2.72 -15.64
C TYR A 109 11.57 1.78 -16.83
N ALA A 110 10.85 0.65 -16.85
CA ALA A 110 10.97 -0.38 -17.87
C ALA A 110 9.61 -1.03 -18.23
N PRO A 111 8.59 -0.23 -18.62
CA PRO A 111 7.21 -0.68 -18.72
C PRO A 111 6.98 -1.75 -19.80
N GLU A 112 7.88 -1.89 -20.77
CA GLU A 112 7.84 -2.96 -21.77
C GLU A 112 8.06 -4.37 -21.18
N PHE A 113 8.59 -4.46 -19.96
CA PHE A 113 8.81 -5.72 -19.25
C PHE A 113 7.77 -6.02 -18.17
N ASN A 114 6.80 -5.12 -17.96
CA ASN A 114 5.72 -5.36 -17.02
C ASN A 114 4.90 -6.57 -17.45
N PHE A 115 4.42 -7.35 -16.50
CA PHE A 115 3.56 -8.49 -16.81
C PHE A 115 2.63 -8.83 -15.65
N LEU A 116 1.54 -9.51 -16.00
CA LEU A 116 0.66 -10.21 -15.09
C LEU A 116 0.43 -11.61 -15.66
N ASP A 117 0.76 -12.62 -14.86
CA ASP A 117 0.50 -14.02 -15.15
C ASP A 117 -0.44 -14.60 -14.08
N ILE A 118 -1.44 -15.34 -14.52
CA ILE A 118 -2.43 -16.00 -13.68
C ILE A 118 -2.56 -17.45 -14.12
N PHE A 119 -2.39 -18.37 -13.19
CA PHE A 119 -2.50 -19.80 -13.44
C PHE A 119 -3.26 -20.48 -12.32
N ASN A 120 -3.85 -21.62 -12.63
CA ASN A 120 -4.33 -22.51 -11.58
C ASN A 120 -3.13 -23.16 -10.89
N GLU A 121 -3.01 -23.00 -9.57
CA GLU A 121 -1.87 -23.50 -8.80
C GLU A 121 -1.78 -25.03 -8.84
N GLU A 122 -2.91 -25.72 -8.71
CA GLU A 122 -2.94 -27.17 -8.56
C GLU A 122 -2.60 -27.92 -9.86
N THR A 123 -3.05 -27.40 -11.00
CA THR A 123 -2.93 -28.03 -12.32
C THR A 123 -1.86 -27.40 -13.21
N ALA A 124 -1.35 -26.22 -12.83
CA ALA A 124 -0.48 -25.38 -13.65
C ALA A 124 -1.11 -24.98 -15.01
N GLU A 125 -2.43 -24.95 -15.11
CA GLU A 125 -3.14 -24.46 -16.29
C GLU A 125 -3.06 -22.93 -16.36
N PRO A 126 -2.62 -22.34 -17.50
CA PRO A 126 -2.62 -20.89 -17.66
C PRO A 126 -4.05 -20.37 -17.80
N ILE A 127 -4.40 -19.38 -16.99
CA ILE A 127 -5.71 -18.71 -17.00
C ILE A 127 -5.63 -17.40 -17.79
N TYR A 128 -4.57 -16.62 -17.54
CA TYR A 128 -4.39 -15.31 -18.15
C TYR A 128 -2.92 -14.92 -18.19
N PHE A 129 -2.50 -14.27 -19.27
CA PHE A 129 -1.21 -13.64 -19.36
C PHE A 129 -1.32 -12.37 -20.20
N ASN A 130 -0.75 -11.28 -19.71
CA ASN A 130 -0.49 -10.08 -20.51
C ASN A 130 0.82 -9.41 -20.07
N SER A 131 1.37 -8.58 -20.96
CA SER A 131 2.65 -7.92 -20.76
C SER A 131 2.73 -6.57 -21.48
N GLY A 132 3.59 -5.70 -21.00
CA GLY A 132 3.85 -4.37 -21.53
C GLY A 132 3.06 -3.28 -20.81
N GLU A 133 2.91 -2.14 -21.48
CA GLU A 133 2.43 -0.88 -20.88
C GLU A 133 0.99 -0.91 -20.34
N ALA A 134 0.19 -1.93 -20.69
CA ALA A 134 -1.15 -2.11 -20.13
C ALA A 134 -1.11 -2.54 -18.65
N ILE A 135 -0.01 -3.18 -18.23
CA ILE A 135 0.26 -3.56 -16.85
C ILE A 135 0.98 -2.38 -16.19
N ALA A 136 0.23 -1.61 -15.41
CA ALA A 136 0.70 -0.32 -14.91
C ALA A 136 0.14 0.01 -13.53
N PHE A 137 0.65 1.09 -12.95
CA PHE A 137 0.01 1.74 -11.81
C PHE A 137 -1.15 2.63 -12.25
N GLY A 138 -2.13 2.75 -11.38
CA GLY A 138 -3.18 3.76 -11.44
C GLY A 138 -2.87 4.94 -10.51
N ASP A 139 -3.93 5.61 -10.07
CA ASP A 139 -3.81 6.79 -9.22
C ASP A 139 -3.22 6.43 -7.84
N ALA A 140 -2.30 7.28 -7.38
CA ALA A 140 -1.77 7.23 -6.02
C ALA A 140 -2.49 8.23 -5.10
N THR A 141 -2.78 7.81 -3.88
CA THR A 141 -3.33 8.67 -2.82
C THR A 141 -2.46 8.63 -1.59
N TYR A 142 -2.29 9.81 -0.97
CA TYR A 142 -1.37 10.02 0.14
C TYR A 142 -2.14 10.45 1.37
N VAL A 143 -1.95 9.73 2.47
CA VAL A 143 -2.49 10.12 3.77
C VAL A 143 -1.33 10.26 4.74
N PRO A 144 -0.89 11.50 5.04
CA PRO A 144 0.01 11.72 6.16
C PRO A 144 -0.68 11.30 7.46
N GLU A 145 0.04 10.63 8.36
CA GLU A 145 -0.51 10.38 9.69
C GLU A 145 -0.88 11.70 10.39
N PRO A 146 -2.00 11.75 11.12
CA PRO A 146 -2.40 12.96 11.83
C PRO A 146 -1.34 13.30 12.90
N SER A 147 -0.69 14.45 12.76
CA SER A 147 0.35 14.84 13.71
C SER A 147 -0.17 14.81 15.15
N THR A 148 0.52 14.05 16.01
CA THR A 148 0.20 13.91 17.43
C THR A 148 0.09 15.28 18.12
N VAL A 149 0.90 16.26 17.70
CA VAL A 149 0.84 17.65 18.18
C VAL A 149 -0.48 18.34 17.80
N ALA A 150 -0.99 18.16 16.56
CA ALA A 150 -2.28 18.71 16.16
C ALA A 150 -3.44 18.05 16.93
N LEU A 151 -3.39 16.74 17.13
CA LEU A 151 -4.37 16.01 17.94
C LEU A 151 -4.37 16.47 19.41
N PHE A 152 -3.20 16.62 20.03
CA PHE A 152 -3.08 17.18 21.38
C PHE A 152 -3.54 18.64 21.43
N GLY A 153 -3.21 19.45 20.42
CA GLY A 153 -3.68 20.83 20.30
C GLY A 153 -5.21 20.93 20.21
N LEU A 154 -5.83 20.08 19.39
CA LEU A 154 -7.29 19.97 19.26
C LEU A 154 -7.92 19.52 20.58
N ALA A 155 -7.34 18.52 21.25
CA ALA A 155 -7.82 18.06 22.55
C ALA A 155 -7.75 19.18 23.61
N LEU A 156 -6.65 19.93 23.66
CA LEU A 156 -6.49 21.10 24.55
C LEU A 156 -7.48 22.22 24.24
N MET A 157 -7.73 22.50 22.95
CA MET A 157 -8.74 23.47 22.53
C MET A 157 -10.16 23.03 22.92
N ALA A 158 -10.51 21.77 22.70
CA ALA A 158 -11.80 21.20 23.10
C ALA A 158 -12.01 21.27 24.63
N LEU A 159 -10.96 20.97 25.41
CA LEU A 159 -10.96 21.15 26.87
C LEU A 159 -11.13 22.62 27.29
N GLY A 160 -10.48 23.55 26.58
CA GLY A 160 -10.59 24.99 26.80
C GLY A 160 -11.99 25.55 26.49
N LEU A 161 -12.60 25.09 25.40
CA LEU A 161 -13.97 25.45 25.02
C LEU A 161 -15.00 24.89 26.01
N ARG A 162 -14.83 23.65 26.48
CA ARG A 162 -15.69 23.06 27.52
C ARG A 162 -15.65 23.85 28.83
N ARG A 163 -14.50 24.40 29.22
CA ARG A 163 -14.38 25.28 30.40
C ARG A 163 -15.19 26.58 30.29
N ARG A 164 -15.47 27.06 29.07
CA ARG A 164 -16.28 28.28 28.85
C ARG A 164 -17.79 28.01 28.87
N MET A 165 -18.21 26.77 28.60
CA MET A 165 -19.64 26.38 28.58
C MET A 165 -20.21 26.01 29.96
N VAL A 166 -19.38 25.80 30.98
CA VAL A 166 -19.83 25.48 32.36
C VAL A 166 -19.93 26.76 33.22
N LYS A 167 -20.41 27.86 32.64
CA LYS A 167 -20.74 29.10 33.35
C LYS A 167 -22.22 29.39 33.26
#